data_AF-A0A7W1RT31-F1
#
_entry.id   AF-A0A7W1RT31-F1
#
_cell.length_a   1.000
_cell.length_b   1.000
_cell.length_c   1.000
_cell.angle_alpha   90.00
_cell.angle_beta   90.00
_cell.angle_gamma   90.00
#
_symmetry.space_group_name_H-M   'P 1'
#
loop_
_entity.id
_entity.type
_entity.pdbx_description
1 polymer ?
#
loop_
_entity_poly.entity_id
_entity_poly.type
_entity_poly.pdbx_seq_one_letter_code
_entity_poly.pdbx_strand_id
1 'polypeptide(L)' 'MRDVVPGELVVGYRRGVDRRRRADVRRRAGVRLKRTPAVPGVELVRLGPGRSPAAAGRSLERRSEVAYV' A
#
# COMPACT_ATOMS: atom_id res chain seq x y z
N MET A 1 -5.16 1.38 20.20
CA MET A 1 -6.25 1.26 19.21
C MET A 1 -5.65 1.54 17.85
N ARG A 2 -5.52 0.53 16.98
CA ARG A 2 -5.07 0.74 15.59
C ARG A 2 -6.32 1.11 14.79
N ASP A 3 -6.46 2.37 14.40
CA ASP A 3 -7.55 2.84 13.55
C ASP A 3 -7.42 2.23 12.16
N VAL A 4 -7.98 1.03 11.98
CA VAL A 4 -8.11 0.41 10.66
C VAL A 4 -9.39 0.94 10.05
N VAL A 5 -9.29 2.02 9.27
CA VAL A 5 -10.39 2.42 8.39
C VAL A 5 -10.66 1.22 7.45
N PRO A 6 -11.89 0.66 7.42
CA PRO A 6 -12.19 -0.50 6.60
C PRO A 6 -11.81 -0.23 5.14
N GLY A 7 -10.90 -1.06 4.61
CA GLY A 7 -10.47 -0.92 3.22
C GLY A 7 -9.33 0.06 2.99
N GLU A 8 -8.56 0.49 4.00
CA GLU A 8 -7.36 1.30 3.81
C GLU A 8 -6.12 0.67 4.44
N LEU A 9 -4.97 0.89 3.81
CA LEU A 9 -3.66 0.42 4.27
C LEU A 9 -2.61 1.51 4.08
N VAL A 10 -1.71 1.64 5.05
CA VAL A 10 -0.50 2.45 4.88
C VAL A 10 0.56 1.55 4.28
N VAL A 11 1.30 2.03 3.28
CA VAL A 11 2.37 1.25 2.64
C VAL A 11 3.64 2.07 2.67
N GLY A 12 4.69 1.51 3.29
CA GLY A 12 6.04 2.04 3.23
C GLY A 12 6.85 1.32 2.15
N TYR A 13 7.39 2.07 1.20
CA TYR A 13 8.28 1.53 0.17
C TYR A 13 9.75 1.67 0.58
N ARG A 14 10.58 0.76 0.07
CA ARG A 14 12.03 0.83 0.23
C ARG A 14 12.60 2.08 -0.45
N ARG A 15 13.76 2.54 0.05
CA ARG A 15 14.50 3.66 -0.54
C ARG A 15 14.86 3.36 -2.00
N GLY A 16 14.70 4.35 -2.87
CA GLY A 16 14.99 4.23 -4.30
C GLY A 16 13.84 3.71 -5.16
N VAL A 17 12.73 3.25 -4.58
CA VAL A 17 11.55 2.85 -5.35
C VAL A 17 10.84 4.11 -5.88
N ASP A 18 10.86 4.27 -7.20
CA ASP A 18 10.26 5.42 -7.89
C ASP A 18 8.73 5.34 -7.98
N ARG A 19 8.09 6.44 -8.41
CA ARG A 19 6.63 6.54 -8.50
C ARG A 19 6.00 5.53 -9.47
N ARG A 20 6.67 5.18 -10.58
CA ARG A 20 6.15 4.21 -11.56
C ARG A 20 6.13 2.81 -10.96
N ARG A 21 7.21 2.42 -10.28
CA ARG A 21 7.31 1.13 -9.62
C ARG A 21 6.30 0.99 -8.48
N ARG A 22 6.08 2.05 -7.69
CA ARG A 22 5.00 2.07 -6.68
C ARG A 22 3.63 1.88 -7.31
N ALA A 23 3.36 2.52 -8.45
CA ALA A 23 2.10 2.34 -9.17
C ALA A 23 1.89 0.90 -9.65
N ASP A 24 2.95 0.24 -10.14
CA ASP A 24 2.90 -1.17 -10.52
C ASP A 24 2.64 -2.09 -9.31
N VAL A 25 3.29 -1.83 -8.16
CA VAL A 25 3.05 -2.56 -6.91
C VAL A 25 1.58 -2.44 -6.50
N ARG A 26 1.02 -1.23 -6.48
CA ARG A 26 -0.39 -0.99 -6.16
C ARG A 26 -1.33 -1.72 -7.11
N ARG A 27 -1.07 -1.64 -8.42
CA ARG A 27 -1.87 -2.31 -9.45
C ARG A 27 -1.87 -3.83 -9.23
N ARG A 28 -0.70 -4.43 -8.99
CA ARG A 28 -0.56 -5.88 -8.73
C ARG A 28 -1.21 -6.32 -7.42
N ALA A 29 -1.26 -5.45 -6.41
CA ALA A 29 -1.95 -5.70 -5.15
C ALA A 29 -3.47 -5.41 -5.22
N GLY A 30 -3.96 -4.84 -6.33
CA GLY A 30 -5.37 -4.49 -6.48
C GLY A 30 -5.82 -3.35 -5.58
N VAL A 31 -4.91 -2.45 -5.21
CA VAL A 31 -5.18 -1.28 -4.37
C VAL A 31 -5.00 0.02 -5.18
N ARG A 32 -5.63 1.10 -4.73
CA ARG A 32 -5.54 2.42 -5.35
C ARG A 32 -4.90 3.41 -4.41
N LEU A 33 -4.09 4.33 -4.93
CA LEU A 33 -3.55 5.43 -4.13
C LEU A 33 -4.71 6.32 -3.65
N LYS A 34 -4.80 6.55 -2.34
CA LYS A 34 -5.75 7.49 -1.74
C LYS A 34 -5.08 8.85 -1.50
N ARG A 35 -3.93 8.85 -0.82
CA ARG A 35 -3.12 10.06 -0.57
C ARG A 35 -1.66 9.70 -0.32
N THR A 36 -0.80 10.70 -0.46
CA THR A 36 0.63 10.60 -0.13
C THR A 36 0.90 11.49 1.09
N PRO A 37 1.10 10.92 2.29
CA PRO A 37 1.51 11.69 3.47
C PRO A 37 2.83 12.43 3.24
N ALA A 38 3.12 13.44 4.06
CA ALA A 38 4.41 14.17 4.05
C ALA A 38 5.59 13.33 4.60
N VAL A 39 5.50 12.00 4.50
CA VAL A 39 6.55 11.05 4.88
C VAL A 39 7.11 10.42 3.60
N PRO A 40 8.39 10.64 3.28
CA PRO A 40 8.99 10.10 2.07
C PRO A 40 8.84 8.58 1.98
N GLY A 41 8.38 8.09 0.83
CA GLY A 41 8.23 6.66 0.61
C GLY A 41 6.97 6.04 1.21
N VAL A 42 6.06 6.84 1.79
CA VAL A 42 4.81 6.33 2.38
C VAL A 42 3.61 6.72 1.52
N GLU A 43 2.67 5.80 1.37
CA GLU A 43 1.40 6.03 0.70
C GLU A 43 0.25 5.45 1.53
N LEU A 44 -0.89 6.16 1.56
CA LEU A 44 -2.15 5.57 2.01
C LEU A 44 -2.87 5.04 0.77
N VAL A 45 -3.17 3.74 0.77
CA VAL A 45 -3.88 3.06 -0.30
C VAL A 45 -5.25 2.60 0.16
N ARG A 46 -6.19 2.52 -0.77
CA ARG A 46 -7.53 1.99 -0.55
C ARG A 46 -7.74 0.71 -1.35
N LEU A 47 -8.45 -0.23 -0.75
CA LEU A 47 -8.93 -1.45 -1.34
C LEU A 47 -10.20 -1.20 -2.16
N GLY A 48 -10.45 -2.06 -3.14
CA GLY A 48 -11.77 -2.13 -3.78
C GLY A 48 -12.84 -2.71 -2.84
N PRO A 49 -14.14 -2.48 -3.11
CA PRO A 49 -15.23 -3.08 -2.34
C PRO A 49 -15.11 -4.62 -2.26
N GLY A 50 -15.45 -5.20 -1.10
CA GLY A 50 -15.43 -6.65 -0.88
C GLY A 50 -14.04 -7.28 -0.76
N ARG A 51 -12.96 -6.50 -0.75
CA ARG A 51 -11.59 -7.01 -0.59
C ARG A 51 -11.15 -7.01 0.87
N SER A 52 -10.44 -8.06 1.27
CA SER A 52 -9.86 -8.17 2.62
C SER A 52 -8.59 -7.32 2.76
N PRO A 53 -8.53 -6.40 3.75
CA PRO A 53 -7.30 -5.69 4.11
C PRO A 53 -6.13 -6.62 4.39
N ALA A 54 -6.37 -7.73 5.09
CA ALA A 54 -5.33 -8.71 5.42
C ALA A 54 -4.75 -9.40 4.17
N ALA A 55 -5.60 -9.77 3.20
CA ALA A 55 -5.13 -10.38 1.96
C ALA A 55 -4.32 -9.40 1.10
N ALA A 56 -4.76 -8.13 1.02
CA ALA A 56 -4.02 -7.09 0.30
C ALA A 56 -2.69 -6.76 1.00
N GLY A 57 -2.67 -6.70 2.33
CA GLY A 57 -1.46 -6.50 3.12
C GLY A 57 -0.42 -7.59 2.86
N ARG A 58 -0.81 -8.86 2.95
CA ARG A 58 0.08 -9.99 2.61
C ARG A 58 0.58 -9.95 1.17
N SER A 59 -0.23 -9.48 0.22
CA SER A 59 0.16 -9.34 -1.19
C SER A 59 1.20 -8.23 -1.39
N LEU A 60 1.09 -7.15 -0.62
CA LEU A 60 2.03 -6.03 -0.60
C LEU A 60 3.35 -6.41 0.11
N GLU A 61 3.28 -7.06 1.28
CA GLU A 61 4.45 -7.50 2.05
C GLU A 61 5.36 -8.47 1.28
N ARG A 62 4.80 -9.26 0.35
CA ARG A 62 5.56 -10.17 -0.52
C ARG A 62 6.35 -9.46 -1.63
N ARG A 63 6.20 -8.14 -1.79
CA ARG A 63 6.89 -7.35 -2.82
C ARG A 63 8.22 -6.85 -2.27
N SER A 64 9.30 -7.05 -3.03
CA SER A 64 10.63 -6.61 -2.62
C SER A 64 10.75 -5.08 -2.52
N GLU A 65 9.83 -4.35 -3.16
CA GLU A 65 9.73 -2.90 -3.10
C GLU A 65 9.08 -2.38 -1.81
N VAL A 66 8.37 -3.23 -1.06
CA VAL A 66 7.67 -2.85 0.17
C VAL A 66 8.57 -3.12 1.38
N ALA A 67 8.57 -2.18 2.32
CA ALA A 67 9.28 -2.26 3.59
C ALA A 67 8.34 -2.70 4.72
N TYR A 68 7.11 -2.18 4.74
CA TYR A 68 6.07 -2.52 5.72
C TYR A 68 4.68 -2.12 5.20
N VAL A 69 3.65 -2.70 5.82
CA VAL A 69 2.23 -2.40 5.62
C VAL A 69 1.52 -2.29 6.97
#